data_AF-A0A7K2XA05-F1
#
_entry.id   AF-A0A7K2XA05-F1
#
_cell.length_a   1.000
_cell.length_b   1.000
_cell.length_c   1.000
_cell.angle_alpha   90.00
_cell.angle_beta   90.00
_cell.angle_gamma   90.00
#
_symmetry.space_group_name_H-M   'P 1'
#
loop_
_entity.id
_entity.type
_entity.pdbx_description
1 polymer ?
#
loop_
_entity_poly.entity_id
_entity_poly.type
_entity_poly.pdbx_seq_one_letter_code
_entity_poly.pdbx_strand_id
1 'polypeptide(L)'
;MKRDRLSKDAGGAADRASQEPAPGAVPAVDTRLLVREEGVRGYVGEFRRKLRSGELGSLPVVLAVIIIWTVFGSLDSTFLSAQNLSDLSQQIVGTGMIAVGIVFVLLLGEIDLSVGSVSGLCAAIFAVLNVLNGVNEWLALLVAVAGGAVVGLIHGFFFAKVGVPAFVVTLAGNLAWNGLMLQVLGTSGTVNIPAESIVAELYSTVFHSPVAAYAAAAVGVGLFLAASLLDAR
;
A
#
# COMPACT_ATOMS: atom_id res chain seq x y z
N MET A 1 6.46 53.65 -4.75
CA MET A 1 7.15 52.46 -5.32
C MET A 1 6.43 51.11 -5.12
N LYS A 2 5.45 50.99 -4.21
CA LYS A 2 4.71 49.72 -3.94
C LYS A 2 3.40 49.54 -4.73
N ARG A 3 2.90 50.59 -5.40
CA ARG A 3 1.66 50.59 -6.19
C ARG A 3 1.81 50.05 -7.62
N ASP A 4 3.00 50.12 -8.22
CA ASP A 4 3.23 49.69 -9.62
C ASP A 4 3.38 48.17 -9.81
N ARG A 5 3.61 47.39 -8.74
CA ARG A 5 3.69 45.93 -8.86
C ARG A 5 2.31 45.26 -8.84
N LEU A 6 1.35 45.85 -8.15
CA LEU A 6 -0.02 45.32 -8.07
C LEU A 6 -0.81 45.53 -9.38
N SER A 7 -0.51 46.56 -10.16
CA SER A 7 -1.15 46.77 -11.47
C SER A 7 -0.61 45.84 -12.56
N LYS A 8 0.67 45.42 -12.45
CA LYS A 8 1.32 44.55 -13.44
C LYS A 8 0.88 43.08 -13.31
N ASP A 9 0.62 42.62 -12.09
CA ASP A 9 0.15 41.25 -11.83
C ASP A 9 -1.36 41.08 -12.11
N ALA A 10 -2.15 42.14 -11.95
CA ALA A 10 -3.58 42.13 -12.29
C ALA A 10 -3.83 42.04 -13.81
N GLY A 11 -2.97 42.66 -14.62
CA GLY A 11 -3.06 42.60 -16.08
C GLY A 11 -2.76 41.21 -16.65
N GLY A 12 -1.81 40.47 -16.04
CA GLY A 12 -1.46 39.11 -16.48
C GLY A 12 -2.44 38.02 -16.03
N ALA A 13 -3.25 38.28 -15.00
CA ALA A 13 -4.29 37.36 -14.53
C ALA A 13 -5.59 37.48 -15.33
N ALA A 14 -5.97 38.70 -15.74
CA ALA A 14 -7.12 38.92 -16.61
C ALA A 14 -6.91 38.34 -18.02
N ASP A 15 -5.69 38.44 -18.56
CA ASP A 15 -5.33 37.95 -19.91
C ASP A 15 -5.36 36.40 -20.02
N ARG A 16 -5.19 35.69 -18.90
CA ARG A 16 -5.29 34.21 -18.86
C ARG A 16 -6.72 33.70 -18.72
N ALA A 17 -7.64 34.52 -18.19
CA ALA A 17 -9.04 34.14 -18.01
C ALA A 17 -9.88 34.36 -19.28
N SER A 18 -9.39 35.18 -20.22
CA SER A 18 -10.05 35.52 -21.48
C SER A 18 -9.46 34.85 -22.72
N GLN A 19 -8.52 33.91 -22.57
CA GLN A 19 -8.11 33.05 -23.68
C GLN A 19 -9.24 32.07 -24.00
N GLU A 20 -10.13 32.49 -24.89
CA GLU A 20 -11.03 31.58 -25.59
C GLU A 20 -10.19 30.43 -26.17
N PRO A 21 -10.60 29.16 -25.97
CA PRO A 21 -9.90 28.04 -26.54
C PRO A 21 -9.75 28.26 -28.05
N ALA A 22 -8.53 28.09 -28.56
CA ALA A 22 -8.22 28.31 -29.96
C ALA A 22 -9.29 27.63 -30.86
N PRO A 23 -9.81 28.28 -31.91
CA PRO A 23 -10.84 27.69 -32.75
C PRO A 23 -10.38 26.32 -33.29
N GLY A 24 -11.02 25.24 -32.83
CA GLY A 24 -10.64 23.86 -33.16
C GLY A 24 -9.86 23.11 -32.07
N ALA A 25 -9.65 23.71 -30.90
CA ALA A 25 -9.17 22.99 -29.72
C ALA A 25 -10.25 22.00 -29.26
N VAL A 26 -10.10 20.74 -29.66
CA VAL A 26 -10.90 19.64 -29.14
C VAL A 26 -10.69 19.64 -27.62
N PRO A 27 -11.76 19.74 -26.80
CA PRO A 27 -11.60 19.69 -25.36
C PRO A 27 -10.82 18.41 -25.01
N ALA A 28 -9.90 18.50 -24.06
CA ALA A 28 -9.16 17.33 -23.60
C ALA A 28 -10.16 16.32 -23.01
N VAL A 29 -10.63 15.40 -23.84
CA VAL A 29 -11.58 14.37 -23.43
C VAL A 29 -10.80 13.38 -22.60
N ASP A 30 -11.19 13.24 -21.34
CA ASP A 30 -10.63 12.22 -20.46
C ASP A 30 -10.84 10.86 -21.14
N THR A 31 -9.73 10.21 -21.50
CA THR A 31 -9.75 8.94 -22.24
C THR A 31 -10.46 7.85 -21.44
N ARG A 32 -10.56 7.98 -20.11
CA ARG A 32 -11.36 7.08 -19.25
C ARG A 32 -12.85 7.13 -19.57
N LEU A 33 -13.36 8.28 -20.00
CA LEU A 33 -14.77 8.45 -20.36
C LEU A 33 -15.08 7.79 -21.71
N LEU A 34 -14.16 7.87 -22.68
CA LEU A 34 -14.32 7.24 -24.00
C LEU A 34 -14.34 5.70 -23.93
N VAL A 35 -13.53 5.12 -23.04
CA VAL A 35 -13.53 3.66 -22.80
C VAL A 35 -14.86 3.18 -22.22
N ARG A 36 -15.44 4.00 -21.34
CA ARG A 36 -16.70 3.71 -20.67
C ARG A 36 -17.86 3.70 -21.67
N GLU A 37 -17.86 4.63 -22.63
CA GLU A 37 -18.90 4.72 -23.68
C GLU A 37 -18.87 3.56 -24.70
N GLU A 38 -17.68 3.02 -25.02
CA GLU A 38 -17.52 1.95 -26.02
C GLU A 38 -17.59 0.52 -25.45
N GLY A 39 -17.77 0.37 -24.14
CA GLY A 39 -17.85 -0.93 -23.45
C GLY A 39 -16.63 -1.82 -23.70
N VAL A 40 -16.83 -3.14 -23.82
CA VAL A 40 -15.74 -4.15 -23.99
C VAL A 40 -14.85 -3.84 -25.22
N ARG A 41 -15.42 -3.27 -26.29
CA ARG A 41 -14.65 -2.88 -27.49
C ARG A 41 -13.70 -1.72 -27.21
N GLY A 42 -14.11 -0.76 -26.37
CA GLY A 42 -13.26 0.33 -25.90
C GLY A 42 -12.08 -0.15 -25.08
N TYR A 43 -12.30 -1.11 -24.17
CA TYR A 43 -11.21 -1.73 -23.39
C TYR A 43 -10.18 -2.45 -24.28
N VAL A 44 -10.63 -3.19 -25.30
CA VAL A 44 -9.73 -3.88 -26.25
C VAL A 44 -8.98 -2.88 -27.14
N GLY A 45 -9.67 -1.83 -27.60
CA GLY A 45 -9.08 -0.75 -28.38
C GLY A 45 -7.98 -0.01 -27.61
N GLU A 46 -8.25 0.35 -26.36
CA GLU A 46 -7.28 0.96 -25.46
C GLU A 46 -6.11 0.05 -25.13
N PHE A 47 -6.37 -1.22 -24.87
CA PHE A 47 -5.30 -2.18 -24.62
C PHE A 47 -4.34 -2.25 -25.82
N ARG A 48 -4.89 -2.31 -27.04
CA ARG A 48 -4.09 -2.30 -28.27
C ARG A 48 -3.38 -0.95 -28.48
N ARG A 49 -4.00 0.17 -28.10
CA ARG A 49 -3.38 1.50 -28.15
C ARG A 49 -2.20 1.58 -27.20
N LYS A 50 -2.37 1.20 -25.94
CA LYS A 50 -1.33 1.16 -24.88
C LYS A 50 -0.15 0.27 -25.24
N LEU A 51 -0.42 -0.89 -25.82
CA LEU A 51 0.61 -1.78 -26.36
C LEU A 51 1.42 -1.12 -27.49
N ARG A 52 0.75 -0.43 -28.41
CA ARG A 52 1.41 0.24 -29.54
C ARG A 52 2.12 1.54 -29.14
N SER A 53 1.67 2.23 -28.09
CA SER A 53 2.31 3.44 -27.57
C SER A 53 3.46 3.15 -26.61
N GLY A 54 3.71 1.89 -26.26
CA GLY A 54 4.73 1.51 -25.28
C GLY A 54 4.32 1.77 -23.82
N GLU A 55 3.08 2.20 -23.57
CA GLU A 55 2.50 2.41 -22.25
C GLU A 55 2.01 1.07 -21.67
N LEU A 56 2.94 0.15 -21.41
CA LEU A 56 2.62 -1.22 -21.00
C LEU A 56 1.87 -1.31 -19.66
N GLY A 57 1.89 -0.25 -18.85
CA GLY A 57 1.17 -0.20 -17.58
C GLY A 57 1.55 -1.36 -16.66
N SER A 58 0.55 -2.10 -16.16
CA SER A 58 0.75 -3.30 -15.33
C SER A 58 1.03 -4.58 -16.12
N LEU A 59 1.00 -4.55 -17.46
CA LEU A 59 1.16 -5.73 -18.30
C LEU A 59 2.47 -6.48 -18.04
N PRO A 60 3.65 -5.83 -17.88
CA PRO A 60 4.90 -6.54 -17.61
C PRO A 60 4.86 -7.28 -16.26
N VAL A 61 4.19 -6.70 -15.27
CA VAL A 61 4.02 -7.31 -13.93
C VAL A 61 3.14 -8.55 -14.03
N VAL A 62 2.00 -8.46 -14.73
CA VAL A 62 1.11 -9.62 -14.95
C VAL A 62 1.82 -10.73 -15.71
N LEU A 63 2.54 -10.39 -16.78
CA LEU A 63 3.34 -11.36 -17.54
C LEU A 63 4.41 -12.02 -16.67
N ALA A 64 5.12 -11.25 -15.85
CA ALA A 64 6.11 -11.79 -14.92
C ALA A 64 5.48 -12.77 -13.93
N VAL A 65 4.31 -12.45 -13.36
CA VAL A 65 3.58 -13.35 -12.45
C VAL A 65 3.20 -14.65 -13.15
N ILE A 66 2.65 -14.59 -14.37
CA ILE A 66 2.28 -15.79 -15.16
C ILE A 66 3.51 -16.66 -15.43
N ILE A 67 4.64 -16.06 -15.81
CA ILE A 67 5.89 -16.78 -16.06
C ILE A 67 6.37 -17.45 -14.79
N ILE A 68 6.42 -16.73 -13.66
CA ILE A 68 6.83 -17.28 -12.36
C ILE A 68 5.93 -18.45 -11.98
N TRP A 69 4.61 -18.30 -12.07
CA TRP A 69 3.66 -19.36 -11.71
C TRP A 69 3.81 -20.60 -12.58
N THR A 70 3.98 -20.41 -13.90
CA THR A 70 4.14 -21.53 -14.83
C THR A 70 5.45 -22.28 -14.58
N VAL A 71 6.56 -21.55 -14.44
CA VAL A 71 7.88 -22.15 -14.24
C VAL A 71 7.93 -22.86 -12.89
N PHE A 72 7.67 -22.16 -11.79
CA PHE A 72 7.80 -22.75 -10.45
C PHE A 72 6.71 -23.76 -10.13
N GLY A 73 5.48 -23.56 -10.62
CA GLY A 73 4.41 -24.54 -10.50
C GLY A 73 4.66 -25.83 -11.27
N SER A 74 5.46 -25.80 -12.34
CA SER A 74 5.90 -27.01 -13.06
C SER A 74 7.06 -27.74 -12.39
N LEU A 75 7.88 -27.02 -11.61
CA LEU A 75 9.05 -27.57 -10.93
C LEU A 75 8.72 -28.18 -9.56
N ASP A 76 7.73 -27.63 -8.86
CA ASP A 76 7.32 -28.10 -7.54
C ASP A 76 5.79 -28.04 -7.37
N SER A 77 5.19 -29.16 -7.00
CA SER A 77 3.74 -29.27 -6.79
C SER A 77 3.26 -28.53 -5.54
N THR A 78 4.17 -28.17 -4.62
CA THR A 78 3.86 -27.38 -3.43
C THR A 78 3.72 -25.89 -3.75
N PHE A 79 4.34 -25.40 -4.83
CA PHE A 79 4.36 -23.97 -5.18
C PHE A 79 2.96 -23.35 -5.36
N LEU A 80 2.06 -23.99 -6.10
CA LEU A 80 0.66 -23.55 -6.24
C LEU A 80 -0.31 -24.30 -5.30
N SER A 81 0.22 -24.94 -4.25
CA SER A 81 -0.62 -25.58 -3.25
C SER A 81 -1.46 -24.55 -2.50
N ALA A 82 -2.63 -24.98 -2.01
CA ALA A 82 -3.51 -24.11 -1.24
C ALA A 82 -2.84 -23.58 0.05
N GLN A 83 -1.98 -24.39 0.66
CA GLN A 83 -1.21 -23.99 1.84
C GLN A 83 -0.24 -22.86 1.47
N ASN A 84 0.61 -23.05 0.45
CA ASN A 84 1.58 -22.05 0.07
C ASN A 84 0.93 -20.74 -0.40
N LEU A 85 -0.18 -20.81 -1.14
CA LEU A 85 -0.93 -19.62 -1.53
C LEU A 85 -1.57 -18.90 -0.33
N SER A 86 -1.99 -19.65 0.70
CA SER A 86 -2.50 -19.07 1.95
C SER A 86 -1.39 -18.37 2.73
N ASP A 87 -0.22 -19.02 2.87
CA ASP A 87 0.94 -18.46 3.56
C ASP A 87 1.46 -17.20 2.85
N LEU A 88 1.55 -17.22 1.51
CA LEU A 88 1.90 -16.06 0.70
C LEU A 88 0.88 -14.93 0.86
N SER A 89 -0.42 -15.25 0.85
CA SER A 89 -1.46 -14.25 1.04
C SER A 89 -1.32 -13.57 2.40
N GLN A 90 -1.07 -14.34 3.47
CA GLN A 90 -0.84 -13.81 4.82
C GLN A 90 0.40 -12.89 4.87
N GLN A 91 1.49 -13.28 4.22
CA GLN A 91 2.70 -12.45 4.14
C GLN A 91 2.45 -11.12 3.39
N ILE A 92 1.64 -11.17 2.33
CA ILE A 92 1.26 -9.97 1.56
C ILE A 92 0.39 -9.03 2.40
N VAL A 93 -0.51 -9.52 3.26
CA VAL A 93 -1.36 -8.67 4.11
C VAL A 93 -0.52 -7.74 4.99
N GLY A 94 0.52 -8.26 5.64
CA GLY A 94 1.39 -7.44 6.50
C GLY A 94 2.06 -6.28 5.74
N THR A 95 2.63 -6.57 4.57
CA THR A 95 3.26 -5.55 3.72
C THR A 95 2.22 -4.60 3.11
N GLY A 96 1.04 -5.12 2.72
CA GLY A 96 -0.07 -4.34 2.17
C GLY A 96 -0.64 -3.34 3.16
N MET A 97 -0.80 -3.73 4.43
CA MET A 97 -1.22 -2.84 5.52
C MET A 97 -0.24 -1.67 5.70
N ILE A 98 1.05 -1.95 5.66
CA ILE A 98 2.10 -0.92 5.69
C ILE A 98 1.97 0.00 4.49
N ALA A 99 1.79 -0.55 3.29
CA ALA A 99 1.66 0.23 2.06
C ALA A 99 0.46 1.20 2.11
N VAL A 100 -0.69 0.78 2.67
CA VAL A 100 -1.85 1.65 2.89
C VAL A 100 -1.49 2.84 3.80
N GLY A 101 -0.71 2.60 4.86
CA GLY A 101 -0.20 3.68 5.71
C GLY A 101 0.73 4.64 4.96
N ILE A 102 1.63 4.12 4.14
CA ILE A 102 2.58 4.91 3.33
C ILE A 102 1.85 5.82 2.32
N VAL A 103 0.66 5.42 1.82
CA VAL A 103 -0.14 6.30 0.95
C VAL A 103 -0.37 7.67 1.60
N PHE A 104 -0.68 7.73 2.90
CA PHE A 104 -0.87 9.01 3.58
C PHE A 104 0.41 9.86 3.63
N VAL A 105 1.57 9.23 3.80
CA VAL A 105 2.87 9.91 3.77
C VAL A 105 3.15 10.48 2.37
N LEU A 106 2.92 9.68 1.33
CA LEU A 106 3.13 10.09 -0.05
C LEU A 106 2.16 11.18 -0.49
N LEU A 107 0.92 11.18 0.00
CA LEU A 107 -0.05 12.25 -0.26
C LEU A 107 0.38 13.60 0.32
N LEU A 108 1.16 13.59 1.40
CA LEU A 108 1.78 14.79 1.96
C LEU A 108 3.04 15.24 1.19
N GLY A 109 3.48 14.46 0.19
CA GLY A 109 4.70 14.74 -0.57
C GLY A 109 5.98 14.33 0.17
N GLU A 110 5.86 13.55 1.23
CA GLU A 110 6.98 13.16 2.11
C GLU A 110 7.44 11.73 1.84
N ILE A 111 8.60 11.36 2.42
CA ILE A 111 9.17 10.01 2.36
C ILE A 111 9.35 9.49 3.79
N ASP A 112 8.86 8.28 4.05
CA ASP A 112 9.09 7.57 5.31
C ASP A 112 10.00 6.35 5.10
N LEU A 113 11.24 6.48 5.54
CA LEU A 113 12.23 5.40 5.53
C LEU A 113 12.15 4.48 6.76
N SER A 114 11.47 4.92 7.81
CA SER A 114 11.45 4.24 9.12
C SER A 114 10.35 3.20 9.23
N VAL A 115 9.35 3.21 8.35
CA VAL A 115 8.12 2.42 8.46
C VAL A 115 8.36 0.92 8.72
N GLY A 116 9.40 0.33 8.10
CA GLY A 116 9.79 -1.06 8.34
C GLY A 116 10.39 -1.29 9.74
N SER A 117 11.22 -0.37 10.22
CA SER A 117 11.79 -0.44 11.57
C SER A 117 10.72 -0.21 12.66
N VAL A 118 9.74 0.65 12.39
CA VAL A 118 8.63 0.91 13.32
C VAL A 118 7.68 -0.29 13.38
N SER A 119 7.34 -0.89 12.24
CA SER A 119 6.53 -2.11 12.23
C SER A 119 7.23 -3.27 12.94
N GLY A 120 8.55 -3.43 12.72
CA GLY A 120 9.38 -4.40 13.43
C GLY A 120 9.42 -4.16 14.95
N LEU A 121 9.59 -2.90 15.38
CA LEU A 121 9.54 -2.53 16.79
C LEU A 121 8.19 -2.88 17.43
N CYS A 122 7.07 -2.54 16.77
CA CYS A 122 5.74 -2.89 17.28
C CYS A 122 5.55 -4.42 17.38
N ALA A 123 6.02 -5.18 16.40
CA ALA A 123 5.99 -6.65 16.43
C ALA A 123 6.85 -7.20 17.59
N ALA A 124 8.03 -6.64 17.82
CA ALA A 124 8.89 -7.01 18.94
C ALA A 124 8.25 -6.71 20.30
N ILE A 125 7.63 -5.54 20.46
CA ILE A 125 6.89 -5.15 21.68
C ILE A 125 5.78 -6.16 21.95
N PHE A 126 4.97 -6.48 20.94
CA PHE A 126 3.91 -7.47 21.05
C PHE A 126 4.46 -8.84 21.48
N ALA A 127 5.46 -9.35 20.75
CA ALA A 127 5.99 -10.68 20.95
C ALA A 127 6.65 -10.84 22.33
N VAL A 128 7.42 -9.85 22.78
CA VAL A 128 8.09 -9.90 24.09
C VAL A 128 7.08 -9.81 25.22
N LEU A 129 6.12 -8.88 25.15
CA LEU A 129 5.09 -8.76 26.19
C LEU A 129 4.25 -10.03 26.28
N ASN A 130 3.80 -10.56 25.15
CA ASN A 130 2.93 -11.72 25.15
C ASN A 130 3.68 -13.01 25.51
N VAL A 131 4.76 -13.33 24.79
CA VAL A 131 5.43 -14.63 24.89
C VAL A 131 6.40 -14.68 26.06
N LEU A 132 7.21 -13.64 26.27
CA LEU A 132 8.26 -13.65 27.29
C LEU A 132 7.77 -13.14 28.64
N ASN A 133 6.77 -12.25 28.65
CA ASN A 133 6.24 -11.68 29.90
C ASN A 133 4.84 -12.21 30.26
N GLY A 134 4.24 -13.06 29.42
CA GLY A 134 2.94 -13.68 29.69
C GLY A 134 1.78 -12.68 29.72
N VAL A 135 1.94 -11.50 29.13
CA VAL A 135 0.88 -10.49 29.06
C VAL A 135 -0.21 -10.98 28.11
N ASN A 136 -1.47 -10.73 28.46
CA ASN A 136 -2.62 -11.05 27.62
C ASN A 136 -2.45 -10.45 26.20
N GLU A 137 -2.77 -11.24 25.18
CA GLU A 137 -2.57 -10.89 23.77
C GLU A 137 -3.22 -9.56 23.36
N TRP A 138 -4.45 -9.29 23.82
CA TRP A 138 -5.15 -8.05 23.49
C TRP A 138 -4.45 -6.82 24.08
N LEU A 139 -3.96 -6.96 25.32
CA LEU A 139 -3.23 -5.89 25.96
C LEU A 139 -1.87 -5.66 25.28
N ALA A 140 -1.15 -6.74 24.96
CA ALA A 140 0.11 -6.66 24.21
C ALA A 140 -0.09 -5.98 22.85
N LEU A 141 -1.18 -6.31 22.14
CA LEU A 141 -1.54 -5.70 20.85
C LEU A 141 -1.81 -4.20 21.01
N LEU A 142 -2.62 -3.81 21.99
CA LEU A 142 -2.91 -2.40 22.26
C LEU A 142 -1.64 -1.60 22.59
N VAL A 143 -0.74 -2.19 23.39
CA VAL A 143 0.55 -1.57 23.73
C VAL A 143 1.44 -1.43 22.50
N ALA A 144 1.50 -2.44 21.63
CA ALA A 144 2.25 -2.37 20.38
C ALA A 144 1.70 -1.28 19.43
N VAL A 145 0.39 -1.19 19.26
CA VAL A 145 -0.26 -0.15 18.45
C VAL A 145 0.00 1.25 19.05
N ALA A 146 -0.13 1.39 20.37
CA ALA A 146 0.19 2.62 21.07
C ALA A 146 1.67 3.02 20.89
N GLY A 147 2.58 2.05 20.92
CA GLY A 147 4.00 2.26 20.64
C GLY A 147 4.23 2.86 19.24
N GLY A 148 3.60 2.29 18.22
CA GLY A 148 3.64 2.83 16.86
C GLY A 148 3.05 4.25 16.75
N ALA A 149 1.94 4.51 17.43
CA ALA A 149 1.33 5.84 17.48
C ALA A 149 2.25 6.87 18.16
N VAL A 150 2.93 6.50 19.25
CA VAL A 150 3.91 7.35 19.91
C VAL A 150 5.08 7.67 19.00
N VAL A 151 5.62 6.69 18.27
CA VAL A 151 6.68 6.93 17.28
C VAL A 151 6.20 7.87 16.18
N GLY A 152 4.99 7.67 15.65
CA GLY A 152 4.38 8.55 14.67
C GLY A 152 4.21 9.98 15.18
N LEU A 153 3.79 10.15 16.44
CA LEU A 153 3.71 11.47 17.10
C LEU A 153 5.07 12.14 17.23
N ILE A 154 6.11 11.38 17.58
CA ILE A 154 7.49 11.90 17.66
C ILE A 154 7.94 12.41 16.28
N HIS A 155 7.78 11.59 15.23
CA HIS A 155 8.13 12.00 13.86
C HIS A 155 7.33 13.23 13.41
N GLY A 156 6.02 13.19 13.61
CA GLY A 156 5.12 14.28 13.29
C GLY A 156 5.44 15.57 14.04
N PHE A 157 5.91 15.48 15.29
CA PHE A 157 6.34 16.64 16.06
C PHE A 157 7.58 17.31 15.46
N PHE A 158 8.64 16.53 15.16
CA PHE A 158 9.85 17.09 14.54
C PHE A 158 9.59 17.68 13.15
N PHE A 159 8.70 17.06 12.39
CA PHE A 159 8.26 17.61 11.12
C PHE A 159 7.42 18.89 11.30
N ALA A 160 6.26 18.80 11.96
CA ALA A 160 5.25 19.85 11.97
C ALA A 160 5.57 21.02 12.91
N LYS A 161 6.39 20.83 13.95
CA LYS A 161 6.73 21.87 14.94
C LYS A 161 8.16 22.34 14.84
N VAL A 162 9.12 21.44 14.64
CA VAL A 162 10.54 21.82 14.55
C VAL A 162 10.92 22.21 13.11
N GLY A 163 10.20 21.70 12.10
CA GLY A 163 10.46 22.01 10.70
C GLY A 163 11.62 21.22 10.10
N VAL A 164 11.97 20.07 10.70
CA VAL A 164 13.00 19.17 10.14
C VAL A 164 12.40 18.41 8.95
N PRO A 165 13.10 18.30 7.80
CA PRO A 165 12.60 17.53 6.66
C PRO A 165 12.29 16.07 7.04
N ALA A 166 11.15 15.52 6.58
CA ALA A 166 10.69 14.20 7.01
C ALA A 166 11.65 13.07 6.65
N PHE A 167 12.34 13.17 5.51
CA PHE A 167 13.40 12.23 5.11
C PHE A 167 14.49 12.12 6.19
N VAL A 168 14.93 13.24 6.78
CA VAL A 168 15.99 13.26 7.80
C VAL A 168 15.47 12.64 9.10
N VAL A 169 14.26 13.02 9.51
CA VAL A 169 13.62 12.48 10.72
C VAL A 169 13.45 10.97 10.61
N THR A 170 12.96 10.47 9.47
CA THR A 170 12.67 9.05 9.27
C THR A 170 13.94 8.23 8.99
N LEU A 171 14.98 8.79 8.36
CA LEU A 171 16.27 8.11 8.24
C LEU A 171 16.94 7.93 9.62
N ALA A 172 16.96 8.98 10.44
CA ALA A 172 17.47 8.91 11.81
C ALA A 172 16.60 7.96 12.67
N GLY A 173 15.28 8.07 12.53
CA GLY A 173 14.31 7.18 13.15
C GLY A 173 14.55 5.72 12.77
N ASN A 174 14.84 5.42 11.51
CA ASN A 174 15.12 4.05 11.07
C ASN A 174 16.26 3.40 11.87
N LEU A 175 17.33 4.13 12.16
CA LEU A 175 18.41 3.62 13.01
C LEU A 175 17.99 3.51 14.48
N ALA A 176 17.31 4.53 15.01
CA ALA A 176 16.89 4.58 16.40
C ALA A 176 15.90 3.45 16.75
N TRP A 177 14.88 3.24 15.92
CA TRP A 177 13.85 2.23 16.15
C TRP A 177 14.35 0.81 15.91
N ASN A 178 15.27 0.61 14.97
CA ASN A 178 15.98 -0.67 14.87
C ASN A 178 16.80 -0.96 16.14
N GLY A 179 17.54 0.03 16.65
CA GLY A 179 18.27 -0.11 17.91
C GLY A 179 17.35 -0.44 19.09
N LEU A 180 16.23 0.27 19.21
CA LEU A 180 15.23 0.02 20.26
C LEU A 180 14.57 -1.36 20.10
N MET A 181 14.26 -1.78 18.88
CA MET A 181 13.71 -3.11 18.60
C MET A 181 14.66 -4.21 19.08
N LEU A 182 15.96 -4.09 18.79
CA LEU A 182 16.98 -5.02 19.28
C LEU A 182 17.09 -5.01 20.81
N GLN A 183 16.96 -3.84 21.45
CA GLN A 183 16.92 -3.75 22.91
C GLN A 183 15.68 -4.44 23.50
N VAL A 184 14.52 -4.28 22.88
CA VAL A 184 13.27 -4.94 23.28
C VAL A 184 13.39 -6.46 23.16
N LEU A 185 13.94 -6.95 22.04
CA LEU A 185 14.20 -8.38 21.81
C LEU A 185 15.26 -8.97 22.76
N GLY A 186 16.16 -8.12 23.28
CA GLY A 186 17.21 -8.52 24.21
C GLY A 186 18.08 -9.64 23.65
N THR A 187 18.41 -10.62 24.50
CA THR A 187 19.26 -11.76 24.12
C THR A 187 18.56 -12.79 23.26
N SER A 188 17.22 -12.78 23.22
CA SER A 188 16.45 -13.75 22.42
C SER A 188 16.67 -13.53 20.93
N GLY A 189 16.77 -12.25 20.50
CA GLY A 189 16.98 -11.85 19.11
C GLY A 189 15.80 -12.13 18.18
N THR A 190 15.08 -13.23 18.39
CA THR A 190 13.82 -13.59 17.75
C THR A 190 12.86 -14.17 18.78
N VAL A 191 11.56 -13.99 18.55
CA VAL A 191 10.51 -14.52 19.41
C VAL A 191 9.46 -15.15 18.51
N ASN A 192 9.19 -16.45 18.71
CA ASN A 192 8.16 -17.17 17.97
C ASN A 192 6.83 -17.05 18.71
N ILE A 193 5.78 -16.68 17.99
CA ILE A 193 4.43 -16.64 18.53
C ILE A 193 3.84 -18.06 18.51
N PRO A 194 3.27 -18.58 19.61
CA PRO A 194 2.64 -19.89 19.64
C PRO A 194 1.49 -20.01 18.61
N ALA A 195 1.34 -21.19 18.03
CA ALA A 195 0.34 -21.47 17.00
C ALA A 195 -1.10 -21.45 17.55
N GLU A 196 -1.24 -21.68 18.86
CA GLU A 196 -2.49 -21.63 19.62
C GLU A 196 -2.85 -20.23 20.16
N SER A 197 -2.12 -19.18 19.77
CA SER A 197 -2.49 -17.81 20.15
C SER A 197 -3.77 -17.38 19.42
N ILE A 198 -4.57 -16.51 20.03
CA ILE A 198 -5.78 -15.95 19.39
C ILE A 198 -5.39 -15.15 18.14
N VAL A 199 -4.26 -14.45 18.17
CA VAL A 199 -3.70 -13.79 16.98
C VAL A 199 -3.36 -14.83 15.90
N ALA A 200 -2.91 -16.02 16.28
CA ALA A 200 -2.67 -17.11 15.34
C ALA A 200 -3.95 -17.72 14.77
N GLU A 201 -5.01 -17.82 15.59
CA GLU A 201 -6.33 -18.25 15.14
C GLU A 201 -6.95 -17.26 14.14
N LEU A 202 -6.75 -15.95 14.33
CA LEU A 202 -7.24 -14.92 13.40
C LEU A 202 -6.63 -15.03 11.99
N TYR A 203 -5.41 -15.57 11.85
CA TYR A 203 -4.77 -15.73 10.54
C TYR A 203 -4.92 -17.14 9.94
N SER A 204 -5.14 -18.18 10.77
CA SER A 204 -5.16 -19.58 10.33
C SER A 204 -6.54 -20.13 9.96
N THR A 205 -7.64 -19.51 10.41
CA THR A 205 -9.00 -20.12 10.33
C THR A 205 -9.78 -19.85 9.04
N VAL A 206 -9.29 -19.01 8.13
CA VAL A 206 -10.17 -18.50 7.05
C VAL A 206 -10.54 -19.56 6.01
N PHE A 207 -9.71 -20.59 5.75
CA PHE A 207 -10.05 -21.61 4.75
C PHE A 207 -9.53 -23.01 5.09
N HIS A 208 -10.28 -23.76 5.90
CA HIS A 208 -10.05 -25.21 6.09
C HIS A 208 -10.24 -26.02 4.78
N SER A 209 -10.97 -25.46 3.81
CA SER A 209 -11.17 -26.04 2.50
C SER A 209 -10.55 -25.16 1.41
N PRO A 210 -9.56 -25.69 0.64
CA PRO A 210 -9.03 -25.02 -0.54
C PRO A 210 -10.11 -24.55 -1.51
N VAL A 211 -11.18 -25.33 -1.66
CA VAL A 211 -12.30 -25.01 -2.55
C VAL A 211 -13.04 -23.76 -2.08
N ALA A 212 -13.21 -23.58 -0.76
CA ALA A 212 -13.83 -22.40 -0.20
C ALA A 212 -12.96 -21.14 -0.42
N ALA A 213 -11.63 -21.27 -0.33
CA ALA A 213 -10.70 -20.18 -0.60
C ALA A 213 -10.81 -19.68 -2.05
N TYR A 214 -10.71 -20.61 -3.01
CA TYR A 214 -10.81 -20.27 -4.42
C TYR A 214 -12.21 -19.77 -4.79
N ALA A 215 -13.27 -20.31 -4.17
CA ALA A 215 -14.63 -19.82 -4.37
C ALA A 215 -14.78 -18.38 -3.86
N ALA A 216 -14.29 -18.06 -2.66
CA ALA A 216 -14.34 -16.71 -2.10
C ALA A 216 -13.53 -15.70 -2.95
N ALA A 217 -12.34 -16.09 -3.39
CA ALA A 217 -11.53 -15.28 -4.30
C ALA A 217 -12.24 -15.04 -5.65
N ALA A 218 -12.81 -16.10 -6.24
CA ALA A 218 -13.56 -16.00 -7.49
C ALA A 218 -14.82 -15.12 -7.34
N VAL A 219 -15.50 -15.19 -6.20
CA VAL A 219 -16.63 -14.30 -5.87
C VAL A 219 -16.15 -12.85 -5.75
N GLY A 220 -15.04 -12.58 -5.04
CA GLY A 220 -14.48 -11.23 -4.93
C GLY A 220 -14.10 -10.63 -6.28
N VAL A 221 -13.40 -11.40 -7.12
CA VAL A 221 -13.06 -11.01 -8.49
C VAL A 221 -14.33 -10.82 -9.34
N GLY A 222 -15.29 -11.74 -9.24
CA GLY A 222 -16.55 -11.68 -9.96
C GLY A 222 -17.40 -10.47 -9.57
N LEU A 223 -17.45 -10.12 -8.27
CA LEU A 223 -18.14 -8.93 -7.77
C LEU A 223 -17.45 -7.65 -8.23
N PHE A 224 -16.12 -7.61 -8.20
CA PHE A 224 -15.37 -6.47 -8.73
C PHE A 224 -15.59 -6.29 -10.24
N LEU A 225 -15.54 -7.39 -11.00
CA LEU A 225 -15.84 -7.39 -12.44
C LEU A 225 -17.29 -6.98 -12.70
N ALA A 226 -18.26 -7.48 -11.93
CA ALA A 226 -19.65 -7.08 -12.06
C ALA A 226 -19.86 -5.59 -11.72
N ALA A 227 -19.26 -5.10 -10.63
CA ALA A 227 -19.32 -3.70 -10.24
C ALA A 227 -18.71 -2.79 -11.31
N SER A 228 -17.52 -3.12 -11.81
CA SER A 228 -16.89 -2.38 -12.91
C SER A 228 -17.68 -2.39 -14.21
N LEU A 229 -18.37 -3.50 -14.54
CA LEU A 229 -19.24 -3.58 -15.72
C LEU A 229 -20.58 -2.85 -15.54
N LEU A 230 -21.12 -2.80 -14.32
CA LEU A 230 -22.31 -2.04 -13.97
C LEU A 230 -22.02 -0.53 -13.99
N ASP A 231 -20.86 -0.13 -13.45
CA ASP A 231 -20.37 1.25 -13.55
C ASP A 231 -20.06 1.62 -15.01
N ALA A 232 -19.73 0.67 -15.88
CA ALA A 232 -19.48 0.92 -17.30
C ALA A 232 -20.74 1.10 -18.16
N ARG A 233 -21.95 0.97 -17.59
CA ARG A 233 -23.22 1.33 -18.25
C ARG A 233 -23.61 2.78 -17.94
#